data_AF-A0A1C5XJ45-F1
#
_entry.id   AF-A0A1C5XJ45-F1
#
_cell.length_a   1.000
_cell.length_b   1.000
_cell.length_c   1.000
_cell.angle_alpha   90.00
_cell.angle_beta   90.00
_cell.angle_gamma   90.00
#
_symmetry.space_group_name_H-M   'P 1'
#
loop_
_entity.id
_entity.type
_entity.pdbx_description
1 polymer ?
#
loop_
_entity_poly.entity_id
_entity_poly.type
_entity_poly.pdbx_seq_one_letter_code
_entity_poly.pdbx_strand_id
1 'polypeptide(L)' 'MGEIKLKPCPFCGGEAFIHEICEDFLDVGWKMRGFAGSCKKCHATTEYNQDRNIAIRAWNKRAGEDGVEE' A
#
# COMPACT_ATOMS: atom_id res chain seq x y z
N MET A 1 4.87 -15.30 -11.01
CA MET A 1 4.44 -14.53 -9.82
C MET A 1 3.39 -13.53 -10.29
N GLY A 2 2.12 -13.75 -9.96
CA GLY A 2 1.03 -12.91 -10.46
C GLY A 2 1.21 -11.45 -10.00
N GLU A 3 1.25 -10.53 -10.95
CA GLU A 3 1.24 -9.09 -10.67
C GLU A 3 -0.08 -8.73 -9.99
N ILE A 4 -0.08 -8.61 -8.66
CA ILE A 4 -1.25 -8.10 -7.95
C ILE A 4 -1.39 -6.61 -8.31
N LYS A 5 -2.37 -6.31 -9.16
CA LYS A 5 -2.71 -4.94 -9.58
C LYS A 5 -3.37 -4.18 -8.44
N LEU A 6 -2.95 -2.93 -8.26
CA LEU A 6 -3.60 -1.99 -7.34
C LEU A 6 -4.88 -1.47 -7.97
N LYS A 7 -5.98 -1.46 -7.19
CA LYS A 7 -7.21 -0.75 -7.54
C LYS A 7 -6.90 0.76 -7.60
N PRO A 8 -7.58 1.54 -8.46
CA PRO A 8 -7.45 3.00 -8.48
C PRO A 8 -7.84 3.60 -7.12
N CYS A 9 -7.36 4.81 -6.87
CA CYS A 9 -7.58 5.53 -5.62
C CYS A 9 -9.08 5.73 -5.35
N PRO A 10 -9.59 5.35 -4.17
CA PRO A 10 -11.02 5.46 -3.87
C PRO A 10 -11.49 6.91 -3.71
N PHE A 11 -10.59 7.85 -3.45
CA PHE A 11 -10.94 9.26 -3.21
C PHE A 11 -11.00 10.09 -4.49
N CYS A 12 -10.11 9.82 -5.46
CA CYS A 12 -9.94 10.67 -6.64
C CYS A 12 -9.93 9.91 -7.97
N GLY A 13 -10.03 8.58 -7.95
CA GLY A 13 -9.91 7.71 -9.14
C GLY A 13 -8.51 7.70 -9.76
N GLY A 14 -7.53 8.33 -9.13
CA GLY A 14 -6.15 8.42 -9.62
C GLY A 14 -5.40 7.09 -9.58
N GLU A 15 -4.30 7.04 -10.32
CA GLU A 15 -3.42 5.88 -10.36
C GLU A 15 -2.76 5.63 -8.98
N ALA A 16 -2.86 4.39 -8.54
CA ALA A 16 -2.24 3.92 -7.30
C ALA A 16 -0.93 3.19 -7.59
N PHE A 17 0.04 3.32 -6.69
CA PHE A 17 1.34 2.66 -6.74
C PHE A 17 1.74 2.17 -5.36
N ILE A 18 2.66 1.20 -5.29
CA ILE A 18 3.29 0.83 -4.02
C ILE A 18 4.49 1.74 -3.79
N HIS A 19 4.45 2.49 -2.70
CA HIS A 19 5.59 3.20 -2.16
C HIS A 19 6.40 2.23 -1.30
N GLU A 20 7.67 2.00 -1.67
CA GLU A 20 8.60 1.25 -0.83
C GLU A 20 9.58 2.23 -0.17
N ILE A 21 9.75 2.08 1.14
CA ILE A 21 10.85 2.68 1.89
C ILE A 21 11.82 1.57 2.22
N CYS A 22 13.07 1.72 1.78
CA CYS A 22 14.13 0.75 2.01
C CYS A 22 15.35 1.36 2.70
N GLU A 23 15.22 2.58 3.23
CA GLU A 23 16.36 3.33 3.71
C GLU A 23 16.27 3.61 5.21
N ASP A 24 17.44 3.57 5.81
CA ASP A 24 17.71 4.06 7.14
C ASP A 24 17.60 5.58 7.10
N PHE A 25 16.36 6.09 7.19
CA PHE A 25 16.07 7.52 7.05
C PHE A 25 16.85 8.41 8.04
N LEU A 26 17.39 7.81 9.11
CA LEU A 26 18.11 8.49 10.19
C LEU A 26 19.63 8.19 10.23
N ASP A 27 20.18 7.39 9.31
CA ASP A 27 21.58 6.93 9.32
C ASP A 27 21.99 6.23 10.66
N VAL A 28 21.02 5.61 11.35
CA VAL A 28 21.19 4.92 12.65
C VAL A 28 21.40 3.41 12.52
N GLY A 29 21.54 2.90 11.30
CA GLY A 29 21.67 1.49 10.97
C GLY A 29 20.35 0.70 10.97
N TRP A 30 19.20 1.36 11.15
CA TRP A 30 17.89 0.70 11.22
C TRP A 30 17.21 0.67 9.84
N LYS A 31 17.45 -0.40 9.09
CA LYS A 31 16.80 -0.64 7.80
C LYS A 31 15.36 -1.11 8.01
N MET A 32 14.42 -0.17 8.11
CA MET A 32 13.00 -0.50 8.06
C MET A 32 12.54 -0.60 6.61
N ARG A 33 12.28 -1.83 6.17
CA ARG A 33 11.60 -2.05 4.89
C ARG A 33 10.09 -1.93 5.10
N GLY A 34 9.48 -0.96 4.46
CA GLY A 34 8.04 -0.71 4.53
C GLY A 34 7.44 -0.54 3.14
N PHE A 35 6.23 -1.04 2.95
CA PHE A 35 5.44 -0.91 1.73
C PHE A 35 4.10 -0.28 2.09
N ALA A 36 3.70 0.74 1.35
CA ALA A 36 2.38 1.34 1.48
C ALA A 36 1.76 1.55 0.10
N GLY A 37 0.45 1.38 -0.03
CA GLY A 37 -0.26 1.85 -1.21
C GLY A 37 -0.40 3.36 -1.15
N SER A 38 -0.03 4.04 -2.23
CA SER A 38 -0.13 5.49 -2.33
C SER A 38 -0.74 5.91 -3.67
N CYS A 39 -1.42 7.06 -3.68
CA CYS A 39 -2.00 7.65 -4.88
C CYS A 39 -1.09 8.74 -5.46
N LYS A 40 -0.81 8.69 -6.77
CA LYS A 40 0.01 9.73 -7.43
C LYS A 40 -0.66 11.10 -7.51
N LYS A 41 -2.00 11.16 -7.39
CA LYS A 41 -2.79 12.37 -7.62
C LYS A 41 -3.17 13.11 -6.33
N CYS A 42 -3.70 12.39 -5.35
CA CYS A 42 -4.14 12.99 -4.08
C CYS A 42 -3.21 12.67 -2.90
N HIS A 43 -2.14 11.92 -3.13
CA HIS A 43 -1.18 11.51 -2.10
C HIS A 43 -1.80 10.73 -0.92
N ALA A 44 -3.03 10.23 -1.07
CA ALA A 44 -3.64 9.31 -0.12
C ALA A 44 -2.75 8.07 0.00
N THR A 45 -2.32 7.76 1.22
CA THR A 45 -1.36 6.70 1.50
C THR A 45 -1.89 5.83 2.63
N THR A 46 -1.71 4.51 2.53
CA THR A 46 -2.05 3.57 3.61
C THR A 46 -0.93 3.44 4.63
N GLU A 47 -1.18 2.70 5.70
CA GLU A 47 -0.14 2.31 6.65
C GLU A 47 0.97 1.50 5.98
N TYR A 48 2.20 1.70 6.45
CA TYR A 48 3.37 0.96 5.99
C TYR A 48 3.39 -0.44 6.60
N ASN A 49 3.47 -1.44 5.74
CA ASN A 49 3.58 -2.84 6.11
C ASN A 49 4.93 -3.42 5.67
N GLN A 50 5.47 -4.36 6.42
CA GLN A 50 6.74 -5.02 6.06
C GLN A 50 6.59 -5.94 4.85
N ASP A 51 5.37 -6.38 4.54
CA ASP A 51 5.07 -7.24 3.39
C ASP A 51 4.32 -6.48 2.29
N ARG A 52 4.85 -6.58 1.07
CA ARG A 52 4.28 -5.92 -0.11
C ARG A 52 2.86 -6.40 -0.42
N ASN A 53 2.56 -7.68 -0.25
CA ASN A 53 1.22 -8.21 -0.55
C ASN A 53 0.21 -7.75 0.49
N ILE A 54 0.60 -7.63 1.75
CA ILE A 54 -0.25 -7.07 2.81
C ILE A 54 -0.58 -5.62 2.48
N ALA A 55 0.40 -4.81 2.08
CA ALA A 55 0.16 -3.42 1.67
C ALA A 55 -0.80 -3.31 0.47
N ILE A 56 -0.68 -4.20 -0.52
CA ILE A 56 -1.59 -4.23 -1.67
C ILE A 56 -3.00 -4.67 -1.26
N ARG A 57 -3.13 -5.69 -0.41
CA ARG A 57 -4.44 -6.12 0.12
C ARG A 57 -5.09 -5.02 0.92
N ALA A 58 -4.35 -4.34 1.80
CA ALA A 58 -4.82 -3.19 2.57
C ALA A 58 -5.27 -2.06 1.65
N TRP A 59 -4.50 -1.74 0.60
CA TRP A 59 -4.90 -0.75 -0.40
C TRP A 59 -6.15 -1.16 -1.17
N ASN A 60 -6.30 -2.44 -1.50
CA ASN A 60 -7.43 -2.96 -2.28
C ASN A 60 -8.68 -3.21 -1.43
N LYS A 61 -8.54 -3.26 -0.11
CA LYS A 61 -9.66 -3.35 0.84
C LYS A 61 -10.50 -2.09 0.74
N ARG A 62 -11.81 -2.26 0.56
CA ARG A 62 -12.80 -1.17 0.52
C ARG A 62 -13.78 -1.38 1.65
N ALA A 63 -14.36 -0.30 2.15
CA ALA A 63 -15.43 -0.37 3.15
C ALA A 63 -16.60 -1.18 2.56
N GLY A 64 -16.91 -2.33 3.17
CA GLY A 64 -17.95 -3.27 2.70
C GLY A 64 -17.45 -4.63 2.21
N GLU A 65 -16.13 -4.87 2.08
CA GLU A 65 -15.55 -6.20 1.79
C GLU A 65 -15.19 -7.01 3.06
N ASP A 66 -15.81 -6.72 4.21
CA ASP A 66 -15.78 -7.57 5.43
C ASP A 66 -17.11 -8.32 5.53
N GLY A 67 -17.36 -9.30 4.65
CA GLY A 67 -18.65 -9.96 4.64
C GLY A 67 -18.84 -11.20 3.78
N VAL A 68 -17.79 -11.96 3.45
CA VAL A 68 -17.96 -13.36 3.00
C VAL A 68 -16.82 -14.20 3.58
N GLU A 69 -17.01 -14.66 4.81
CA GLU A 69 -16.50 -15.95 5.26
C GLU A 69 -17.56 -16.98 4.85
N GLU A 70 -17.23 -17.90 3.93
CA GLU A 70 -17.98 -19.14 3.69
C GLU A 70 -17.29 -20.30 4.40
#